data_AF-A0A964RU07-F1
#
_entry.id   AF-A0A964RU07-F1
#
_cell.length_a   1.000
_cell.length_b   1.000
_cell.length_c   1.000
_cell.angle_alpha   90.00
_cell.angle_beta   90.00
_cell.angle_gamma   90.00
#
_symmetry.space_group_name_H-M   'P 1'
#
loop_
_entity.id
_entity.type
_entity.pdbx_description
1 polymer ?
#
loop_
_entity_poly.entity_id
_entity_poly.type
_entity_poly.pdbx_seq_one_letter_code
_entity_poly.pdbx_strand_id
1 'polypeptide(L)'
;MIQKITFFILLFLPVIALSQSKCAQFREGTFKITDPKTKKVSIITRKGNVQTEKMEDAEEVYDFDIAWLDDCTYTVTPTPATAARVKDISKVGTMTVEILKAKDSSYTQRVKVASNPNLKRTDTVFMLADKE
;
A
#
# COMPACT_ATOMS: atom_id res chain seq x y z
N MET A 1 -65.23 -11.29 -15.79
CA MET A 1 -64.59 -10.06 -15.23
C MET A 1 -64.48 -10.28 -13.73
N ILE A 2 -63.33 -10.42 -13.07
CA ILE A 2 -62.02 -9.79 -13.20
C ILE A 2 -60.98 -10.76 -12.61
N GLN A 3 -59.90 -11.02 -13.34
CA GLN A 3 -58.73 -11.77 -12.89
C GLN A 3 -57.98 -10.94 -11.83
N LYS A 4 -57.80 -11.47 -10.62
CA LYS A 4 -56.94 -10.85 -9.60
C LYS A 4 -55.49 -11.05 -10.01
N ILE A 5 -54.91 -10.05 -10.68
CA ILE A 5 -53.47 -9.99 -10.97
C ILE A 5 -52.79 -9.55 -9.67
N THR A 6 -52.35 -10.52 -8.86
CA THR A 6 -51.44 -10.26 -7.75
C THR A 6 -50.07 -9.93 -8.35
N PHE A 7 -49.78 -8.64 -8.47
CA PHE A 7 -48.52 -8.11 -8.96
C PHE A 7 -47.42 -8.44 -7.95
N PHE A 8 -46.68 -9.52 -8.21
CA PHE A 8 -45.51 -9.94 -7.46
C PHE A 8 -44.37 -8.96 -7.80
N ILE A 9 -44.29 -7.86 -7.03
CA ILE A 9 -43.18 -6.91 -7.07
C ILE A 9 -41.94 -7.67 -6.59
N LEU A 10 -41.22 -8.25 -7.55
CA LEU A 10 -39.90 -8.78 -7.34
C LEU A 10 -38.99 -7.59 -7.00
N LEU A 11 -38.71 -7.45 -5.72
CA LEU A 11 -37.76 -6.52 -5.14
C LEU A 11 -36.42 -6.68 -5.89
N PHE A 12 -36.12 -5.76 -6.81
CA PHE A 12 -34.77 -5.53 -7.29
C PHE A 12 -33.98 -4.96 -6.11
N LEU A 13 -33.47 -5.85 -5.24
CA LEU A 13 -32.38 -5.50 -4.34
C LEU A 13 -31.19 -5.13 -5.22
N PRO A 14 -30.69 -3.88 -5.17
CA PRO A 14 -29.40 -3.60 -5.74
C PRO A 14 -28.41 -4.41 -4.89
N VAL A 15 -27.87 -5.47 -5.47
CA VAL A 15 -26.71 -6.15 -4.91
C VAL A 15 -25.59 -5.11 -5.00
N ILE A 16 -25.40 -4.36 -3.93
CA ILE A 16 -24.22 -3.52 -3.77
C ILE A 16 -23.07 -4.52 -3.72
N ALA A 17 -22.51 -4.83 -4.88
CA ALA A 17 -21.27 -5.54 -5.00
C ALA A 17 -20.21 -4.62 -4.39
N LEU A 18 -20.04 -4.72 -3.07
CA LEU A 18 -18.85 -4.24 -2.40
C LEU A 18 -17.71 -5.00 -3.05
N SER A 19 -17.04 -4.36 -4.01
CA SER A 19 -15.73 -4.79 -4.48
C SER A 19 -14.87 -4.89 -3.22
N GLN A 20 -14.67 -6.10 -2.71
CA GLN A 20 -13.83 -6.32 -1.55
C GLN A 20 -12.41 -5.91 -1.96
N SER A 21 -12.03 -4.71 -1.53
CA SER A 21 -10.69 -4.20 -1.67
C SER A 21 -9.73 -5.20 -1.03
N LYS A 22 -8.94 -5.88 -1.85
CA LYS A 22 -7.86 -6.77 -1.39
C LYS A 22 -6.68 -6.00 -0.77
N CYS A 23 -6.81 -4.69 -0.54
CA CYS A 23 -5.72 -3.86 -0.01
C CYS A 23 -5.47 -4.09 1.48
N ALA A 24 -6.53 -4.39 2.26
CA ALA A 24 -6.44 -4.55 3.71
C ALA A 24 -5.42 -5.62 4.15
N GLN A 25 -5.24 -6.69 3.35
CA GLN A 25 -4.26 -7.74 3.64
C GLN A 25 -2.79 -7.26 3.56
N PHE A 26 -2.52 -6.10 2.97
CA PHE A 26 -1.17 -5.54 2.82
C PHE A 26 -0.83 -4.49 3.89
N ARG A 27 -1.71 -4.29 4.88
CA ARG A 27 -1.47 -3.36 5.99
C ARG A 27 -0.33 -3.85 6.89
N GLU A 28 -0.22 -5.17 7.05
CA GLU A 28 0.82 -5.82 7.84
C GLU A 28 1.50 -6.92 7.03
N GLY A 29 2.73 -7.27 7.41
CA GLY A 29 3.49 -8.35 6.80
C GLY A 29 4.87 -7.90 6.30
N THR A 30 5.57 -8.84 5.67
CA THR A 30 6.88 -8.59 5.05
C THR A 30 6.73 -8.59 3.54
N PHE A 31 7.37 -7.62 2.89
CA PHE A 31 7.28 -7.40 1.47
C PHE A 31 8.65 -7.18 0.85
N LYS A 32 8.74 -7.38 -0.46
CA LYS A 32 9.89 -6.99 -1.27
C LYS A 32 9.48 -6.07 -2.41
N ILE A 33 10.35 -5.11 -2.69
CA ILE A 33 10.32 -4.27 -3.89
C ILE A 33 11.68 -4.41 -4.56
N THR A 34 11.68 -4.61 -5.88
CA THR A 34 12.91 -4.60 -6.67
C THR A 34 12.94 -3.35 -7.53
N ASP A 35 13.96 -2.53 -7.39
CA ASP A 35 14.17 -1.38 -8.26
C ASP A 35 14.41 -1.88 -9.70
N PRO A 36 13.59 -1.46 -10.68
CA PRO A 36 13.69 -1.99 -12.04
C PRO A 36 14.99 -1.61 -12.74
N LYS A 37 15.64 -0.50 -12.35
CA LYS A 37 16.89 0.00 -12.94
C LYS A 37 18.11 -0.62 -12.27
N THR A 38 18.18 -0.56 -10.95
CA THR A 38 19.38 -0.99 -10.21
C THR A 38 19.37 -2.47 -9.84
N LYS A 39 18.21 -3.14 -9.97
CA LYS A 39 17.96 -4.51 -9.52
C LYS A 39 18.15 -4.75 -8.02
N LYS A 40 18.38 -3.69 -7.25
CA LYS A 40 18.47 -3.78 -5.80
C LYS A 40 17.11 -4.12 -5.21
N VAL A 41 17.12 -4.94 -4.17
CA VAL A 41 15.93 -5.39 -3.45
C VAL A 41 15.84 -4.63 -2.13
N SER A 42 14.69 -4.02 -1.88
CA SER A 42 14.31 -3.48 -0.58
C SER A 42 13.31 -4.43 0.08
N ILE A 43 13.58 -4.78 1.32
CA ILE A 43 12.70 -5.55 2.19
C ILE A 43 11.96 -4.57 3.09
N ILE A 44 10.63 -4.69 3.12
CA ILE A 44 9.73 -3.80 3.83
C ILE A 44 8.97 -4.63 4.85
N THR A 45 9.05 -4.29 6.13
CA THR A 45 8.26 -4.92 7.19
C THR A 45 7.26 -3.91 7.71
N ARG A 46 5.96 -4.26 7.72
CA ARG A 46 4.90 -3.43 8.30
C ARG A 46 4.28 -4.10 9.51
N LYS A 47 4.18 -3.34 10.60
CA LYS A 47 3.53 -3.78 11.83
C LYS A 47 2.81 -2.60 12.47
N GLY A 48 1.48 -2.65 12.56
CA GLY A 48 0.67 -1.52 12.97
C GLY A 48 0.92 -0.29 12.08
N ASN A 49 1.34 0.82 12.70
CA ASN A 49 1.59 2.09 12.02
C ASN A 49 3.08 2.35 11.71
N VAL A 50 3.90 1.30 11.71
CA VAL A 50 5.35 1.43 11.44
C VAL A 50 5.74 0.59 10.23
N GLN A 51 6.56 1.18 9.36
CA GLN A 51 7.24 0.51 8.25
C GLN A 51 8.75 0.59 8.44
N THR A 52 9.39 -0.56 8.42
CA THR A 52 10.85 -0.67 8.43
C THR A 52 11.33 -1.14 7.06
N GLU A 53 12.22 -0.38 6.43
CA GLU A 53 12.83 -0.72 5.14
C GLU A 53 14.32 -1.00 5.30
N LYS A 54 14.80 -2.04 4.60
CA LYS A 54 16.21 -2.39 4.52
C LYS A 54 16.55 -2.88 3.12
N MET A 55 17.64 -2.38 2.54
CA MET A 55 18.17 -2.93 1.29
C MET A 55 18.88 -4.25 1.59
N GLU A 56 18.69 -5.29 0.77
CA GLU A 56 19.33 -6.60 1.00
C GLU A 56 20.86 -6.53 1.09
N ASP A 57 21.48 -5.58 0.37
CA ASP A 57 22.92 -5.36 0.29
C ASP A 57 23.46 -4.29 1.24
N ALA A 58 22.62 -3.73 2.13
CA ALA A 58 23.03 -2.69 3.06
C ALA A 58 22.66 -3.02 4.52
N GLU A 59 23.48 -2.54 5.45
CA GLU A 59 23.17 -2.62 6.89
C GLU A 59 22.19 -1.53 7.33
N GLU A 60 22.02 -0.48 6.53
CA GLU A 60 21.18 0.65 6.89
C GLU A 60 19.69 0.26 6.88
N VAL A 61 19.03 0.64 7.97
CA VAL A 61 17.60 0.43 8.20
C VAL A 61 16.92 1.79 8.29
N TYR A 62 15.76 1.92 7.66
CA TYR A 62 14.96 3.15 7.66
C TYR A 62 13.60 2.85 8.26
N ASP A 63 13.20 3.62 9.27
CA ASP A 63 11.90 3.49 9.91
C ASP A 63 11.01 4.67 9.52
N PHE A 64 9.77 4.34 9.20
CA PHE A 64 8.75 5.28 8.75
C PHE A 64 7.45 5.08 9.52
N ASP A 65 6.78 6.20 9.82
CA ASP A 65 5.41 6.20 10.31
C ASP A 65 4.43 6.06 9.14
N ILE A 66 3.45 5.16 9.29
CA ILE A 66 2.35 4.95 8.35
C ILE A 66 1.06 5.55 8.91
N ALA A 67 0.30 6.24 8.06
CA ALA A 67 -1.10 6.57 8.33
C ALA A 67 -1.98 6.18 7.13
N TRP A 68 -2.92 5.27 7.36
CA TRP A 68 -3.90 4.86 6.35
C TRP A 68 -5.00 5.92 6.21
N LEU A 69 -5.20 6.42 5.00
CA LEU A 69 -6.24 7.40 4.67
C LEU A 69 -7.54 6.70 4.26
N ASP A 70 -7.39 5.55 3.61
CA ASP A 70 -8.46 4.62 3.24
C ASP A 70 -7.87 3.20 3.15
N ASP A 71 -8.58 2.24 2.56
CA ASP A 71 -8.10 0.85 2.47
C ASP A 71 -6.89 0.65 1.55
N CYS A 72 -6.71 1.49 0.53
CA CYS A 72 -5.67 1.36 -0.49
C CYS A 72 -4.70 2.55 -0.53
N THR A 73 -4.94 3.60 0.25
CA THR A 73 -4.12 4.81 0.28
C THR A 73 -3.58 5.06 1.67
N TYR A 74 -2.28 5.31 1.77
CA TYR A 74 -1.61 5.63 3.02
C TYR A 74 -0.46 6.62 2.80
N THR A 75 -0.05 7.28 3.88
CA THR A 75 1.16 8.10 3.89
C THR A 75 2.29 7.35 4.58
N VAL A 76 3.52 7.64 4.14
CA VAL A 76 4.76 7.14 4.72
C VAL A 76 5.63 8.36 5.03
N THR A 77 6.02 8.53 6.28
CA THR A 77 6.82 9.67 6.75
C THR A 77 8.05 9.17 7.50
N PRO A 78 9.27 9.65 7.19
CA PRO A 78 10.46 9.24 7.94
C PRO A 78 10.31 9.56 9.43
N THR A 79 10.64 8.62 10.30
CA THR A 79 10.67 8.88 11.73
C THR A 79 11.72 9.94 12.06
N PRO A 80 11.61 10.67 13.18
CA PRO A 80 12.63 11.64 13.60
C PRO A 80 14.04 11.04 13.68
N ALA A 81 14.16 9.79 14.13
CA ALA A 81 15.44 9.08 14.22
C ALA A 81 16.05 8.82 12.83
N THR A 82 15.25 8.34 11.88
CA THR A 82 15.68 8.13 10.49
C THR A 82 16.02 9.45 9.79
N ALA A 83 15.19 10.48 9.97
CA ALA A 83 15.44 11.81 9.40
C ALA A 83 16.72 12.48 9.94
N ALA A 84 17.08 12.24 11.20
CA ALA A 84 18.30 12.74 11.80
C ALA A 84 19.56 12.04 11.27
N ARG A 85 19.49 10.73 10.99
CA ARG A 85 20.61 9.93 10.46
C ARG A 85 20.84 10.15 8.96
N VAL A 86 19.76 10.35 8.19
CA VAL A 86 19.80 10.31 6.72
C VAL A 86 19.35 11.64 6.14
N LYS A 87 20.30 12.55 5.89
CA LYS A 87 19.98 13.93 5.46
C LYS A 87 19.23 14.04 4.13
N ASP A 88 19.28 13.04 3.27
CA ASP A 88 18.57 13.08 1.99
C ASP A 88 17.12 12.60 2.12
N ILE A 89 16.80 11.71 3.06
CA ILE A 89 15.41 11.26 3.28
C ILE A 89 14.56 12.38 3.88
N SER A 90 15.14 13.26 4.68
CA SER A 90 14.44 14.41 5.26
C SER A 90 14.01 15.44 4.20
N LYS A 91 14.69 15.49 3.05
CA LYS A 91 14.30 16.32 1.90
C LYS A 91 13.14 15.72 1.10
N VAL A 92 12.98 14.40 1.14
CA VAL A 92 11.84 13.69 0.51
C VAL A 92 10.56 13.94 1.31
N GLY A 93 10.65 13.91 2.64
CA GLY A 93 9.52 14.17 3.53
C GLY A 93 8.43 13.10 3.40
N THR A 94 7.17 13.52 3.55
CA THR A 94 6.01 12.62 3.47
C THR A 94 5.75 12.17 2.03
N MET A 95 5.58 10.86 1.88
CA MET A 95 5.16 10.22 0.63
C MET A 95 3.72 9.74 0.75
N THR A 96 2.95 9.87 -0.32
CA THR A 96 1.62 9.25 -0.43
C THR A 96 1.73 8.03 -1.34
N VAL A 97 1.25 6.90 -0.84
CA VAL A 97 1.25 5.63 -1.55
C VAL A 97 -0.19 5.20 -1.83
N GLU A 98 -0.47 4.88 -3.08
CA GLU A 98 -1.78 4.44 -3.58
C GLU A 98 -1.62 3.03 -4.19
N ILE A 99 -2.31 2.04 -3.62
CA ILE A 99 -2.38 0.68 -4.15
C ILE A 99 -3.36 0.68 -5.33
N LEU A 100 -2.85 0.44 -6.54
CA LEU A 100 -3.62 0.51 -7.78
C LEU A 100 -4.29 -0.82 -8.13
N LYS A 101 -3.58 -1.94 -7.93
CA LYS A 101 -4.06 -3.27 -8.26
C LYS A 101 -3.50 -4.30 -7.29
N ALA A 102 -4.39 -4.87 -6.49
CA ALA A 102 -4.09 -5.95 -5.57
C ALA A 102 -4.32 -7.34 -6.21
N LYS A 103 -3.42 -8.27 -5.94
CA LYS A 103 -3.56 -9.72 -6.14
C LYS A 103 -3.46 -10.41 -4.78
N ASP A 104 -3.34 -11.72 -4.74
CA ASP A 104 -3.28 -12.45 -3.47
C ASP A 104 -1.92 -12.26 -2.76
N SER A 105 -0.80 -12.28 -3.52
CA SER A 105 0.56 -12.17 -2.97
C SER A 105 1.34 -10.95 -3.46
N SER A 106 0.69 -10.02 -4.14
CA SER A 106 1.36 -8.84 -4.70
C SER A 106 0.41 -7.70 -4.95
N TYR A 107 0.94 -6.48 -5.06
CA TYR A 107 0.19 -5.35 -5.57
C TYR A 107 1.07 -4.40 -6.37
N THR A 108 0.46 -3.60 -7.24
CA THR A 108 1.12 -2.44 -7.85
C THR A 108 0.74 -1.18 -7.09
N GLN A 109 1.71 -0.30 -6.86
CA GLN A 109 1.51 0.97 -6.16
C GLN A 109 2.03 2.15 -6.95
N ARG A 110 1.45 3.31 -6.69
CA ARG A 110 1.96 4.62 -7.10
C ARG A 110 2.43 5.38 -5.89
N VAL A 111 3.65 5.90 -5.95
CA VAL A 111 4.24 6.75 -4.92
C VAL A 111 4.35 8.18 -5.44
N LYS A 112 3.86 9.13 -4.65
CA LYS A 112 4.00 10.57 -4.87
C LYS A 112 4.76 11.19 -3.70
N VAL A 113 5.72 12.04 -3.99
CA VAL A 113 6.52 12.73 -2.97
C VAL A 113 5.97 14.14 -2.78
N ALA A 114 5.64 14.53 -1.55
CA ALA A 114 5.08 15.85 -1.28
C ALA A 114 6.04 16.99 -1.69
N SER A 115 7.35 16.79 -1.49
CA SER A 115 8.37 17.79 -1.87
C SER A 115 8.65 17.86 -3.37
N ASN A 116 8.21 16.87 -4.17
CA ASN A 116 8.35 16.88 -5.62
C ASN A 116 7.13 16.22 -6.31
N PRO A 117 6.05 16.98 -6.55
CA PRO A 117 4.80 16.44 -7.11
C PRO A 117 4.93 15.83 -8.52
N ASN A 118 5.98 16.21 -9.26
CA ASN A 118 6.28 15.69 -10.59
C ASN A 118 6.93 14.30 -10.52
N LEU A 119 7.58 13.98 -9.39
CA LEU A 119 8.14 12.65 -9.16
C LEU A 119 7.00 11.68 -8.81
N LYS A 120 6.67 10.82 -9.77
CA LYS A 120 5.74 9.71 -9.62
C LYS A 120 6.48 8.43 -9.92
N ARG A 121 6.51 7.51 -8.95
CA ARG A 121 7.10 6.17 -9.13
C ARG A 121 5.99 5.13 -9.09
N THR A 122 6.06 4.13 -9.96
CA THR A 122 5.17 2.98 -9.92
C THR A 122 5.99 1.74 -9.63
N ASP A 123 5.67 1.03 -8.56
CA ASP A 123 6.40 -0.15 -8.11
C ASP A 123 5.46 -1.36 -8.05
N THR A 124 6.02 -2.56 -8.21
CA THR A 124 5.33 -3.81 -7.84
C THR A 124 5.91 -4.32 -6.53
N VAL A 125 5.02 -4.58 -5.59
CA VAL A 125 5.34 -5.06 -4.25
C VAL A 125 4.88 -6.50 -4.13
N PHE A 126 5.74 -7.38 -3.64
CA PHE A 126 5.42 -8.79 -3.42
C PHE A 126 5.47 -9.11 -1.94
N MET A 127 4.47 -9.81 -1.43
CA MET A 127 4.48 -10.39 -0.10
C MET A 127 5.57 -11.48 -0.04
N LEU A 128 6.34 -11.47 1.03
CA LEU A 128 7.21 -12.59 1.38
C LEU A 128 6.39 -13.49 2.30
N ALA A 129 6.33 -14.78 1.98
CA ALA A 129 5.76 -15.75 2.90
C ALA A 129 6.56 -15.70 4.20
N ASP A 130 5.86 -15.73 5.34
CA ASP A 130 6.51 -15.93 6.63
C ASP A 130 7.29 -17.24 6.55
N LYS A 131 8.57 -17.20 6.94
CA LYS A 131 9.34 -18.44 7.11
C LYS A 131 8.78 -19.12 8.36
N GLU A 132 7.96 -20.15 8.16
CA GLU A 132 7.62 -21.13 9.20
C GLU A 132 8.88 -21.76 9.81
#